data_AF-A0A1M7FDD4-F1
#
_entry.id   AF-A0A1M7FDD4-F1
#
_cell.length_a   1.000
_cell.length_b   1.000
_cell.length_c   1.000
_cell.angle_alpha   90.00
_cell.angle_beta   90.00
_cell.angle_gamma   90.00
#
_symmetry.space_group_name_H-M   'P 1'
#
loop_
_entity.id
_entity.type
_entity.pdbx_description
1 polymer ?
#
loop_
_entity_poly.entity_id
_entity_poly.type
_entity_poly.pdbx_seq_one_letter_code
_entity_poly.pdbx_strand_id
1 'polypeptide(L)'
;MQLKSLLYLLVPIAVLFCSSNVSKPANDPYKTKNNHHHNDDYKLVWADEFNNDGPVDSKNWTYETGFVRNHELQWYQDKNVYCEKGNLIIEARKAHEPNPNYVAGNTDWKKSREFIDYTSGCIKTAGKQSWKYGRFVMRARINTHMGLWPAFWTLGEKGRWPSNGEIDIMEFYREKLLANIAVGAAQPSKALWFSNTRLILSFNDADWSNKFHTWQMDWDEQSISLYVDDILLNQQPMKFLYNRDSTGINPFQQPHYILLNLAIGGDNGGDPGSTDFPNRYEIDYVRVYQK
;
A
#
# COMPACT_ATOMS: atom_id res chain seq x y z
N MET A 1 64.49 40.14 -56.56
CA MET A 1 63.67 40.31 -57.78
C MET A 1 62.35 39.59 -57.53
N GLN A 2 61.25 40.36 -57.51
CA GLN A 2 59.82 39.97 -57.45
C GLN A 2 59.29 39.17 -56.25
N LEU A 3 58.55 39.91 -55.40
CA LEU A 3 57.56 39.43 -54.44
C LEU A 3 56.49 38.58 -55.13
N LYS A 4 56.12 37.44 -54.51
CA LYS A 4 54.82 36.81 -54.69
C LYS A 4 54.14 36.69 -53.34
N SER A 5 53.04 37.41 -53.20
CA SER A 5 52.11 37.39 -52.08
C SER A 5 51.44 36.01 -51.96
N LEU A 6 51.47 35.41 -50.78
CA LEU A 6 50.64 34.26 -50.44
C LEU A 6 49.62 34.68 -49.38
N LEU A 7 48.36 34.66 -49.78
CA LEU A 7 47.18 34.99 -48.99
C LEU A 7 46.89 33.80 -48.06
N TYR A 8 47.07 33.95 -46.74
CA TYR A 8 46.62 32.95 -45.76
C TYR A 8 45.19 33.26 -45.34
N LEU A 9 44.26 32.39 -45.74
CA LEU A 9 42.86 32.41 -45.30
C LEU A 9 42.79 31.77 -43.91
N LEU A 10 42.54 32.58 -42.87
CA LEU A 10 42.24 32.11 -41.51
C LEU A 10 40.79 31.60 -41.45
N VAL A 11 40.62 30.29 -41.25
CA VAL A 11 39.34 29.68 -40.89
C VAL A 11 39.20 29.72 -39.36
N PRO A 12 38.16 30.34 -38.78
CA PRO A 12 37.96 30.28 -37.34
C PRO A 12 37.39 28.91 -36.94
N ILE A 13 38.13 28.21 -36.07
CA ILE A 13 37.66 27.00 -35.39
C ILE A 13 36.63 27.44 -34.33
N ALA A 14 35.35 27.15 -34.58
CA ALA A 14 34.29 27.32 -33.59
C ALA A 14 34.42 26.23 -32.52
N VAL A 15 34.82 26.62 -31.31
CA VAL A 15 34.77 25.77 -30.12
C VAL A 15 33.32 25.71 -29.64
N LEU A 16 32.64 24.60 -29.91
CA LEU A 16 31.32 24.31 -29.35
C LEU A 16 31.45 24.01 -27.86
N PHE A 17 31.10 24.98 -27.02
CA PHE A 17 30.81 24.75 -25.61
C PHE A 17 29.52 23.94 -25.50
N CYS A 18 29.64 22.67 -25.12
CA CYS A 18 28.50 21.84 -24.75
C CYS A 18 28.06 22.26 -23.34
N SER A 19 27.13 23.22 -23.25
CA SER A 19 26.46 23.56 -22.00
C SER A 19 25.53 22.41 -21.62
N SER A 20 25.91 21.64 -20.59
CA SER A 20 25.00 20.69 -19.94
C SER A 20 23.86 21.48 -19.29
N ASN A 21 22.71 21.52 -19.95
CA ASN A 21 21.47 21.99 -19.34
C ASN A 21 21.10 21.02 -18.22
N VAL A 22 21.37 21.42 -16.98
CA VAL A 22 20.76 20.83 -15.80
C VAL A 22 19.26 21.09 -15.92
N SER A 23 18.52 20.05 -16.28
CA SER A 23 17.05 20.08 -16.28
C SER A 23 16.58 20.37 -14.87
N LYS A 24 15.87 21.49 -14.70
CA LYS A 24 15.07 21.77 -13.50
C LYS A 24 14.14 20.57 -13.24
N PRO A 25 13.90 20.19 -11.97
CA PRO A 25 12.93 19.14 -11.67
C PRO A 25 11.58 19.53 -12.28
N ALA A 26 10.95 18.58 -12.96
CA ALA A 26 9.63 18.75 -13.54
C ALA A 26 8.63 19.16 -12.46
N ASN A 27 7.81 20.17 -12.76
CA ASN A 27 6.68 20.52 -11.91
C ASN A 27 5.75 19.30 -11.79
N ASP A 28 5.43 18.92 -10.56
CA ASP A 28 4.44 17.90 -10.23
C ASP A 28 3.09 18.23 -10.91
N PRO A 29 2.62 17.40 -11.86
CA PRO A 29 1.37 17.64 -12.58
C PRO A 29 0.11 17.41 -11.73
N TYR A 30 0.25 17.00 -10.46
CA TYR A 30 -0.87 16.68 -9.56
C TYR A 30 -1.11 17.69 -8.44
N LYS A 31 -0.55 18.91 -8.53
CA LYS A 31 -1.08 20.05 -7.74
C LYS A 31 -2.49 20.41 -8.22
N THR A 32 -3.48 19.68 -7.73
CA THR A 32 -4.90 20.01 -7.90
C THR A 32 -5.18 21.33 -7.19
N LYS A 33 -5.72 22.30 -7.95
CA LYS A 33 -6.34 23.48 -7.37
C LYS A 33 -7.65 23.03 -6.73
N ASN A 34 -7.73 22.98 -5.40
CA ASN A 34 -9.01 23.11 -4.71
C ASN A 34 -8.86 23.76 -3.33
N ASN A 35 -9.63 24.82 -3.15
CA ASN A 35 -9.79 25.60 -1.95
C ASN A 35 -10.59 24.80 -0.91
N HIS A 36 -9.91 24.03 -0.08
CA HIS A 36 -10.38 23.73 1.27
C HIS A 36 -9.25 24.05 2.24
N HIS A 37 -9.51 24.94 3.19
CA HIS A 37 -8.59 25.33 4.25
C HIS A 37 -8.19 24.09 5.08
N HIS A 38 -7.11 23.43 4.67
CA HIS A 38 -6.44 22.39 5.44
C HIS A 38 -5.02 22.85 5.73
N ASN A 39 -4.92 23.65 6.81
CA ASN A 39 -3.79 23.83 7.70
C ASN A 39 -2.46 23.24 7.20
N ASP A 40 -1.65 24.10 6.56
CA ASP A 40 -0.33 23.86 5.94
C ASP A 40 0.80 23.41 6.92
N ASP A 41 0.46 22.75 8.03
CA ASP A 41 1.44 22.35 9.06
C ASP A 41 2.04 20.95 8.83
N TYR A 42 1.49 20.14 7.93
CA TYR A 42 2.00 18.78 7.67
C TYR A 42 3.29 18.80 6.83
N LYS A 43 4.36 18.18 7.35
CA LYS A 43 5.64 17.99 6.67
C LYS A 43 5.84 16.53 6.31
N LEU A 44 6.37 16.27 5.11
CA LEU A 44 6.76 14.93 4.69
C LEU A 44 7.88 14.41 5.59
N VAL A 45 7.65 13.30 6.29
CA VAL A 45 8.63 12.68 7.19
C VAL A 45 9.19 11.37 6.63
N TRP A 46 8.45 10.72 5.75
CA TRP A 46 8.89 9.51 5.06
C TRP A 46 8.10 9.30 3.76
N ALA A 47 8.76 8.73 2.77
CA ALA A 47 8.14 8.33 1.51
C ALA A 47 8.86 7.13 0.90
N ASP A 48 8.11 6.32 0.18
CA ASP A 48 8.63 5.43 -0.86
C ASP A 48 7.89 5.72 -2.17
N GLU A 49 8.65 6.12 -3.18
CA GLU A 49 8.16 6.51 -4.51
C GLU A 49 8.42 5.41 -5.55
N PHE A 50 8.99 4.26 -5.14
CA PHE A 50 9.19 3.06 -5.97
C PHE A 50 9.88 3.31 -7.34
N ASN A 51 10.71 4.35 -7.41
CA ASN A 51 11.38 4.80 -8.64
C ASN A 51 12.56 3.91 -9.10
N ASN A 52 13.01 2.99 -8.26
CA ASN A 52 14.11 2.08 -8.60
C ASN A 52 13.52 0.72 -8.99
N ASP A 53 13.69 0.33 -10.25
CA ASP A 53 13.26 -0.99 -10.72
C ASP A 53 13.95 -2.13 -9.94
N GLY A 54 13.22 -3.21 -9.69
CA GLY A 54 13.70 -4.40 -8.98
C GLY A 54 13.03 -4.61 -7.62
N PRO A 55 13.71 -5.21 -6.62
CA PRO A 55 13.10 -5.46 -5.31
C PRO A 55 12.83 -4.14 -4.55
N VAL A 56 11.85 -4.15 -3.64
CA VAL A 56 11.61 -3.01 -2.75
C VAL A 56 12.80 -2.73 -1.82
N ASP A 57 12.97 -1.47 -1.38
CA ASP A 57 14.07 -1.11 -0.49
C ASP A 57 13.96 -1.88 0.84
N SER A 58 14.95 -2.73 1.10
CA SER A 58 15.01 -3.53 2.32
C SER A 58 15.21 -2.69 3.59
N LYS A 59 15.52 -1.40 3.50
CA LYS A 59 15.47 -0.47 4.64
C LYS A 59 14.05 -0.09 5.03
N ASN A 60 13.10 -0.18 4.11
CA ASN A 60 11.70 0.16 4.34
C ASN A 60 10.83 -1.08 4.55
N TRP A 61 11.06 -2.15 3.77
CA TRP A 61 10.08 -3.23 3.60
C TRP A 61 10.62 -4.61 3.92
N THR A 62 9.82 -5.42 4.58
CA THR A 62 10.03 -6.86 4.81
C THR A 62 8.90 -7.63 4.16
N TYR A 63 9.21 -8.73 3.46
CA TYR A 63 8.21 -9.62 2.88
C TYR A 63 7.58 -10.53 3.92
N GLU A 64 6.30 -10.84 3.76
CA GLU A 64 5.71 -12.03 4.39
C GLU A 64 5.83 -13.24 3.46
N THR A 65 5.88 -14.44 4.05
CA THR A 65 5.99 -15.69 3.29
C THR A 65 5.08 -16.74 3.86
N GLY A 66 4.41 -17.50 2.98
CA GLY A 66 3.54 -18.59 3.37
C GLY A 66 2.04 -18.28 3.33
N PHE A 67 1.26 -19.23 3.82
CA PHE A 67 -0.13 -19.01 4.22
C PHE A 67 -0.16 -18.30 5.58
N VAL A 68 -0.69 -17.07 5.62
CA VAL A 68 -0.51 -16.20 6.80
C VAL A 68 -1.78 -16.05 7.63
N ARG A 69 -2.91 -15.69 7.03
CA ARG A 69 -4.14 -15.32 7.76
C ARG A 69 -5.41 -15.64 6.98
N ASN A 70 -6.56 -15.53 7.65
CA ASN A 70 -7.94 -15.54 7.11
C ASN A 70 -8.29 -16.64 6.09
N HIS A 71 -7.68 -17.83 6.23
CA HIS A 71 -7.84 -18.96 5.29
C HIS A 71 -7.62 -18.55 3.82
N GLU A 72 -6.80 -17.54 3.59
CA GLU A 72 -6.54 -16.97 2.27
C GLU A 72 -5.88 -18.01 1.34
N LEU A 73 -6.20 -17.94 0.06
CA LEU A 73 -5.84 -19.00 -0.89
C LEU A 73 -4.39 -18.90 -1.37
N GLN A 74 -3.80 -17.70 -1.35
CA GLN A 74 -2.47 -17.43 -1.84
C GLN A 74 -1.37 -17.77 -0.82
N TRP A 75 -0.25 -18.25 -1.36
CA TRP A 75 1.03 -18.25 -0.68
C TRP A 75 1.73 -16.90 -0.92
N TYR A 76 2.00 -16.15 0.15
CA TYR A 76 2.80 -14.93 0.03
C TYR A 76 4.27 -15.26 -0.21
N GLN A 77 4.94 -14.47 -1.05
CA GLN A 77 6.39 -14.57 -1.32
C GLN A 77 6.92 -13.32 -2.03
N ASP A 78 8.24 -13.20 -2.08
CA ASP A 78 8.96 -12.05 -2.65
C ASP A 78 8.88 -11.97 -4.19
N LYS A 79 8.87 -13.11 -4.91
CA LYS A 79 8.78 -13.14 -6.40
C LYS A 79 7.51 -12.53 -7.00
N ASN A 80 6.55 -12.14 -6.15
CA ASN A 80 5.30 -11.49 -6.51
C ASN A 80 5.30 -9.98 -6.20
N VAL A 81 6.40 -9.43 -5.69
CA VAL A 81 6.52 -8.02 -5.30
C VAL A 81 7.77 -7.41 -5.92
N TYR A 82 7.60 -6.38 -6.73
CA TYR A 82 8.71 -5.71 -7.39
C TYR A 82 8.33 -4.28 -7.77
N CYS A 83 9.31 -3.40 -7.89
CA CYS A 83 9.15 -2.08 -8.45
C CYS A 83 9.44 -2.13 -9.95
N GLU A 84 8.58 -1.53 -10.76
CA GLU A 84 8.77 -1.38 -12.21
C GLU A 84 8.15 -0.05 -12.65
N LYS A 85 8.90 0.77 -13.40
CA LYS A 85 8.42 2.01 -14.04
C LYS A 85 7.77 2.98 -13.04
N GLY A 86 8.42 3.17 -11.90
CA GLY A 86 7.95 4.09 -10.86
C GLY A 86 6.74 3.61 -10.08
N ASN A 87 6.43 2.30 -10.09
CA ASN A 87 5.35 1.73 -9.30
C ASN A 87 5.86 0.49 -8.56
N LEU A 88 5.39 0.31 -7.33
CA LEU A 88 5.36 -1.00 -6.70
C LEU A 88 4.24 -1.83 -7.32
N ILE A 89 4.58 -3.04 -7.74
CA ILE A 89 3.68 -4.04 -8.28
C ILE A 89 3.60 -5.20 -7.29
N ILE A 90 2.39 -5.46 -6.78
CA ILE A 90 2.06 -6.71 -6.09
C ILE A 90 1.20 -7.54 -7.06
N GLU A 91 1.77 -8.61 -7.59
CA GLU A 91 1.16 -9.43 -8.64
C GLU A 91 0.66 -10.77 -8.10
N ALA A 92 -0.65 -10.95 -8.10
CA ALA A 92 -1.30 -12.23 -7.84
C ALA A 92 -1.20 -13.15 -9.08
N ARG A 93 -0.88 -14.42 -8.87
CA ARG A 93 -0.71 -15.43 -9.94
C ARG A 93 -1.39 -16.75 -9.56
N LYS A 94 -1.94 -17.45 -10.55
CA LYS A 94 -2.20 -18.90 -10.43
C LYS A 94 -0.86 -19.64 -10.35
N ALA A 95 -0.84 -20.68 -9.54
CA ALA A 95 0.30 -21.58 -9.37
C ALA A 95 -0.21 -23.01 -9.24
N HIS A 96 0.72 -23.95 -9.16
CA HIS A 96 0.46 -25.29 -8.66
C HIS A 96 1.80 -25.88 -8.22
N GLU A 97 2.22 -25.49 -7.02
CA GLU A 97 3.53 -25.84 -6.46
C GLU A 97 3.31 -26.66 -5.17
N PRO A 98 4.17 -27.63 -4.82
CA PRO A 98 4.06 -28.32 -3.54
C PRO A 98 4.14 -27.33 -2.36
N ASN A 99 3.26 -27.46 -1.38
CA ASN A 99 3.34 -26.68 -0.16
C ASN A 99 4.49 -27.20 0.73
N PRO A 100 5.56 -26.44 0.96
CA PRO A 100 6.69 -26.91 1.76
C PRO A 100 6.35 -27.14 3.24
N ASN A 101 5.21 -26.62 3.71
CA ASN A 101 4.72 -26.80 5.08
C ASN A 101 3.68 -27.92 5.21
N TYR A 102 3.39 -28.65 4.12
CA TYR A 102 2.41 -29.73 4.14
C TYR A 102 2.80 -30.84 5.10
N VAL A 103 1.83 -31.31 5.89
CA VAL A 103 1.95 -32.47 6.77
C VAL A 103 0.69 -33.31 6.61
N ALA A 104 0.83 -34.53 6.10
CA ALA A 104 -0.29 -35.44 5.91
C ALA A 104 -1.07 -35.68 7.22
N GLY A 105 -2.40 -35.55 7.16
CA GLY A 105 -3.30 -35.71 8.31
C GLY A 105 -3.32 -34.54 9.31
N ASN A 106 -2.61 -33.44 9.05
CA ASN A 106 -2.67 -32.25 9.89
C ASN A 106 -4.02 -31.52 9.73
N THR A 107 -4.54 -30.94 10.80
CA THR A 107 -5.82 -30.19 10.81
C THR A 107 -5.65 -28.68 10.70
N ASP A 108 -4.42 -28.16 10.88
CA ASP A 108 -4.11 -26.75 10.61
C ASP A 108 -4.23 -26.48 9.10
N TRP A 109 -5.09 -25.54 8.73
CA TRP A 109 -5.43 -25.25 7.33
C TRP A 109 -4.21 -24.88 6.46
N LYS A 110 -3.12 -24.39 7.05
CA LYS A 110 -1.89 -24.04 6.33
C LYS A 110 -1.06 -25.28 6.02
N LYS A 111 -1.12 -26.28 6.89
CA LYS A 111 -0.34 -27.52 6.81
C LYS A 111 -1.12 -28.68 6.21
N SER A 112 -2.44 -28.59 6.14
CA SER A 112 -3.30 -29.61 5.55
C SER A 112 -3.38 -29.53 4.02
N ARG A 113 -3.00 -28.39 3.43
CA ARG A 113 -2.99 -28.16 1.97
C ARG A 113 -1.74 -28.76 1.36
N GLU A 114 -1.88 -29.70 0.43
CA GLU A 114 -0.75 -30.33 -0.26
C GLU A 114 -0.08 -29.39 -1.28
N PHE A 115 -0.87 -28.50 -1.89
CA PHE A 115 -0.42 -27.60 -2.95
C PHE A 115 -0.68 -26.13 -2.64
N ILE A 116 0.13 -25.29 -3.28
CA ILE A 116 -0.01 -23.86 -3.43
C ILE A 116 -0.60 -23.61 -4.82
N ASP A 117 -1.89 -23.26 -4.87
CA ASP A 117 -2.61 -23.02 -6.12
C ASP A 117 -2.62 -21.54 -6.54
N TYR A 118 -2.25 -20.66 -5.62
CA TYR A 118 -2.12 -19.24 -5.87
C TYR A 118 -0.91 -18.67 -5.16
N THR A 119 -0.31 -17.65 -5.75
CA THR A 119 0.78 -16.89 -5.13
C THR A 119 0.51 -15.40 -5.22
N SER A 120 0.99 -14.64 -4.24
CA SER A 120 0.86 -13.19 -4.22
C SER A 120 1.93 -12.58 -3.32
N GLY A 121 1.84 -11.27 -3.09
CA GLY A 121 2.78 -10.53 -2.25
C GLY A 121 2.13 -9.84 -1.05
N CYS A 122 2.91 -9.75 0.02
CA CYS A 122 2.65 -8.93 1.17
C CYS A 122 3.98 -8.35 1.66
N ILE A 123 4.03 -7.03 1.83
CA ILE A 123 5.17 -6.34 2.43
C ILE A 123 4.72 -5.51 3.62
N LYS A 124 5.62 -5.34 4.59
CA LYS A 124 5.38 -4.55 5.79
C LYS A 124 6.59 -3.75 6.22
N THR A 125 6.35 -2.61 6.86
CA THR A 125 7.41 -1.78 7.45
C THR A 125 7.77 -2.19 8.88
N ALA A 126 7.21 -3.30 9.38
CA ALA A 126 7.46 -3.81 10.73
C ALA A 126 8.95 -3.97 11.03
N GLY A 127 9.39 -3.42 12.17
CA GLY A 127 10.79 -3.43 12.59
C GLY A 127 11.71 -2.49 11.80
N LYS A 128 11.15 -1.65 10.91
CA LYS A 128 11.89 -0.74 10.03
C LYS A 128 11.39 0.69 10.16
N GLN A 129 10.11 0.90 9.88
CA GLN A 129 9.44 2.20 9.93
C GLN A 129 8.07 2.07 10.60
N SER A 130 7.78 2.99 11.52
CA SER A 130 6.50 3.10 12.19
C SER A 130 6.28 4.52 12.66
N TRP A 131 5.01 4.93 12.76
CA TRP A 131 4.66 6.29 13.14
C TRP A 131 3.46 6.27 14.07
N LYS A 132 3.46 7.21 15.02
CA LYS A 132 2.28 7.54 15.82
C LYS A 132 1.77 8.87 15.30
N TYR A 133 0.50 8.90 14.89
CA TYR A 133 -0.15 10.05 14.27
C TYR A 133 0.50 10.49 12.95
N GLY A 134 -0.27 11.22 12.16
CA GLY A 134 0.15 11.74 10.88
C GLY A 134 -0.95 11.63 9.84
N ARG A 135 -0.58 12.06 8.64
CA ARG A 135 -1.31 11.80 7.41
C ARG A 135 -0.57 10.73 6.62
N PHE A 136 -1.22 9.62 6.36
CA PHE A 136 -0.68 8.51 5.59
C PHE A 136 -1.41 8.51 4.25
N VAL A 137 -0.66 8.56 3.16
CA VAL A 137 -1.22 8.66 1.81
C VAL A 137 -0.60 7.59 0.95
N MET A 138 -1.44 6.84 0.26
CA MET A 138 -1.02 5.92 -0.79
C MET A 138 -1.79 6.25 -2.05
N ARG A 139 -1.09 6.35 -3.18
CA ARG A 139 -1.72 6.44 -4.49
C ARG A 139 -1.58 5.11 -5.20
N ALA A 140 -2.69 4.47 -5.51
CA ALA A 140 -2.69 3.13 -6.08
C ALA A 140 -3.88 2.87 -7.00
N ARG A 141 -3.68 1.95 -7.94
CA ARG A 141 -4.72 1.33 -8.76
C ARG A 141 -4.95 -0.10 -8.29
N ILE A 142 -6.20 -0.45 -8.05
CA ILE A 142 -6.61 -1.80 -7.66
C ILE A 142 -7.56 -2.40 -8.70
N ASN A 143 -7.40 -3.69 -8.98
CA ASN A 143 -8.40 -4.43 -9.72
C ASN A 143 -9.54 -4.87 -8.79
N THR A 144 -10.77 -4.66 -9.22
CA THR A 144 -11.99 -4.95 -8.44
C THR A 144 -12.66 -6.27 -8.82
N HIS A 145 -11.94 -7.19 -9.48
CA HIS A 145 -12.46 -8.53 -9.80
C HIS A 145 -12.77 -9.35 -8.54
N MET A 146 -13.70 -10.30 -8.67
CA MET A 146 -14.10 -11.18 -7.58
C MET A 146 -12.92 -12.04 -7.07
N GLY A 147 -12.91 -12.30 -5.76
CA GLY A 147 -11.85 -13.09 -5.15
C GLY A 147 -10.53 -12.36 -4.95
N LEU A 148 -10.33 -11.14 -5.48
CA LEU A 148 -9.18 -10.31 -5.13
C LEU A 148 -9.46 -9.50 -3.87
N TRP A 149 -8.44 -9.38 -3.02
CA TRP A 149 -8.51 -8.64 -1.78
C TRP A 149 -7.24 -7.81 -1.53
N PRO A 150 -7.06 -6.68 -2.24
CA PRO A 150 -5.98 -5.73 -1.96
C PRO A 150 -6.25 -5.00 -0.64
N ALA A 151 -5.17 -4.68 0.08
CA ALA A 151 -5.24 -3.94 1.34
C ALA A 151 -4.08 -2.95 1.52
N PHE A 152 -4.39 -1.81 2.14
CA PHE A 152 -3.47 -0.85 2.73
C PHE A 152 -3.92 -0.58 4.16
N TRP A 153 -3.10 -1.02 5.11
CA TRP A 153 -3.52 -1.12 6.49
C TRP A 153 -2.32 -1.02 7.44
N THR A 154 -2.62 -0.91 8.74
CA THR A 154 -1.61 -0.74 9.76
C THR A 154 -1.90 -1.59 10.99
N LEU A 155 -0.83 -1.98 11.70
CA LEU A 155 -0.89 -2.67 12.98
C LEU A 155 0.01 -1.96 13.99
N GLY A 156 -0.43 -1.92 15.26
CA GLY A 156 0.40 -1.40 16.33
C GLY A 156 1.60 -2.29 16.65
N GLU A 157 2.72 -1.68 17.02
CA GLU A 157 3.97 -2.41 17.30
C GLU A 157 3.90 -3.27 18.57
N LYS A 158 3.16 -2.83 19.59
CA LYS A 158 3.14 -3.47 20.90
C LYS A 158 1.78 -4.10 21.18
N GLY A 159 1.83 -5.26 21.83
CA GLY A 159 0.65 -6.04 22.19
C GLY A 159 0.38 -7.16 21.19
N ARG A 160 -0.67 -7.92 21.46
CA ARG A 160 -1.16 -8.99 20.58
C ARG A 160 -2.39 -8.50 19.81
N TRP A 161 -2.59 -9.01 18.62
CA TRP A 161 -3.85 -8.82 17.90
C TRP A 161 -5.04 -9.41 18.67
N PRO A 162 -6.20 -8.74 18.71
CA PRO A 162 -6.50 -7.41 18.14
C PRO A 162 -6.21 -6.24 19.08
N SER A 163 -5.74 -6.51 20.29
CA SER A 163 -5.44 -5.49 21.31
C SER A 163 -4.28 -4.56 20.97
N ASN A 164 -3.46 -4.86 19.95
CA ASN A 164 -2.46 -3.94 19.41
C ASN A 164 -3.04 -2.94 18.38
N GLY A 165 -4.32 -3.06 18.03
CA GLY A 165 -5.01 -2.16 17.11
C GLY A 165 -4.71 -2.43 15.65
N GLU A 166 -5.74 -2.24 14.83
CA GLU A 166 -5.69 -2.38 13.37
C GLU A 166 -6.44 -1.21 12.73
N ILE A 167 -5.87 -0.65 11.67
CA ILE A 167 -6.53 0.38 10.84
C ILE A 167 -6.43 -0.07 9.39
N ASP A 168 -7.56 -0.39 8.79
CA ASP A 168 -7.68 -0.74 7.38
C ASP A 168 -8.07 0.52 6.61
N ILE A 169 -7.06 1.19 6.06
CA ILE A 169 -7.23 2.46 5.33
C ILE A 169 -7.96 2.19 4.01
N MET A 170 -7.63 1.07 3.39
CA MET A 170 -8.33 0.52 2.24
C MET A 170 -8.27 -1.00 2.31
N GLU A 171 -9.43 -1.63 2.24
CA GLU A 171 -9.59 -2.99 1.75
C GLU A 171 -10.61 -3.00 0.62
N PHE A 172 -10.48 -3.92 -0.30
CA PHE A 172 -11.52 -4.21 -1.27
C PHE A 172 -11.82 -5.71 -1.29
N TYR A 173 -13.09 -6.09 -1.31
CA TYR A 173 -13.53 -7.43 -1.68
C TYR A 173 -15.03 -7.44 -1.98
N ARG A 174 -15.49 -8.38 -2.81
CA ARG A 174 -16.91 -8.56 -3.14
C ARG A 174 -17.62 -7.23 -3.47
N GLU A 175 -17.01 -6.45 -4.35
CA GLU A 175 -17.50 -5.14 -4.84
C GLU A 175 -17.55 -4.02 -3.79
N LYS A 176 -17.04 -4.26 -2.58
CA LYS A 176 -17.06 -3.30 -1.47
C LYS A 176 -15.65 -2.80 -1.20
N LEU A 177 -15.52 -1.49 -1.14
CA LEU A 177 -14.46 -0.84 -0.38
C LEU A 177 -14.82 -0.90 1.10
N LEU A 178 -13.86 -1.26 1.93
CA LEU A 178 -13.95 -1.28 3.37
C LEU A 178 -12.90 -0.32 3.95
N ALA A 179 -13.34 0.54 4.85
CA ALA A 179 -12.50 1.38 5.70
C ALA A 179 -12.85 1.07 7.15
N ASN A 180 -11.89 0.59 7.92
CA ASN A 180 -12.19 -0.14 9.14
C ASN A 180 -11.13 0.08 10.23
N ILE A 181 -11.57 -0.04 11.48
CA ILE A 181 -10.73 0.17 12.66
C ILE A 181 -11.08 -0.90 13.68
N ALA A 182 -10.08 -1.59 14.21
CA ALA A 182 -10.26 -2.68 15.16
C ALA A 182 -9.59 -2.40 16.50
N VAL A 183 -10.30 -2.70 17.58
CA VAL A 183 -9.73 -2.77 18.94
C VAL A 183 -9.99 -4.14 19.55
N GLY A 184 -9.29 -4.45 20.64
CA GLY A 184 -9.56 -5.65 21.45
C GLY A 184 -11.00 -5.66 21.98
N ALA A 185 -11.74 -6.75 21.78
CA ALA A 185 -13.02 -6.97 22.43
C ALA A 185 -12.83 -7.56 23.84
N ALA A 186 -13.92 -7.68 24.60
CA ALA A 186 -13.88 -8.28 25.94
C ALA A 186 -13.43 -9.74 25.93
N GLN A 187 -13.72 -10.47 24.85
CA GLN A 187 -13.25 -11.84 24.66
C GLN A 187 -11.84 -11.83 24.06
N PRO A 188 -10.87 -12.58 24.64
CA PRO A 188 -9.54 -12.70 24.08
C PRO A 188 -9.56 -13.13 22.61
N SER A 189 -8.67 -12.54 21.81
CA SER A 189 -8.53 -12.81 20.37
C SER A 189 -9.77 -12.49 19.51
N LYS A 190 -10.72 -11.71 20.04
CA LYS A 190 -11.85 -11.16 19.28
C LYS A 190 -11.70 -9.66 19.16
N ALA A 191 -12.01 -9.13 17.98
CA ALA A 191 -11.97 -7.71 17.70
C ALA A 191 -13.37 -7.09 17.85
N LEU A 192 -13.41 -5.84 18.31
CA LEU A 192 -14.53 -4.94 18.14
C LEU A 192 -14.21 -4.05 16.94
N TRP A 193 -15.07 -4.07 15.93
CA TRP A 193 -14.88 -3.40 14.66
C TRP A 193 -15.71 -2.13 14.54
N PHE A 194 -15.10 -1.09 14.00
CA PHE A 194 -15.74 0.16 13.60
C PHE A 194 -15.64 0.28 12.08
N SER A 195 -16.52 -0.43 11.38
CA SER A 195 -16.44 -0.60 9.93
C SER A 195 -17.39 0.33 9.19
N ASN A 196 -16.94 0.86 8.04
CA ASN A 196 -17.85 1.35 7.02
C ASN A 196 -17.49 0.76 5.66
N THR A 197 -18.51 0.51 4.84
CA THR A 197 -18.32 -0.01 3.48
C THR A 197 -18.96 0.91 2.45
N ARG A 198 -18.39 0.93 1.25
CA ARG A 198 -18.93 1.63 0.10
C ARG A 198 -18.84 0.73 -1.13
N LEU A 199 -19.94 0.60 -1.86
CA LEU A 199 -19.95 -0.17 -3.11
C LEU A 199 -19.17 0.58 -4.19
N ILE A 200 -18.34 -0.12 -4.95
CA ILE A 200 -17.60 0.45 -6.09
C ILE A 200 -18.55 1.09 -7.12
N LEU A 201 -19.69 0.47 -7.37
CA LEU A 201 -20.69 1.02 -8.31
C LEU A 201 -21.23 2.40 -7.90
N SER A 202 -21.14 2.78 -6.61
CA SER A 202 -21.60 4.10 -6.14
C SER A 202 -20.72 5.27 -6.59
N PHE A 203 -19.54 5.00 -7.16
CA PHE A 203 -18.69 6.03 -7.76
C PHE A 203 -19.18 6.44 -9.16
N ASN A 204 -20.12 5.69 -9.76
CA ASN A 204 -20.68 5.96 -11.09
C ASN A 204 -19.60 6.14 -12.18
N ASP A 205 -18.53 5.33 -12.09
CA ASP A 205 -17.39 5.35 -13.01
C ASP A 205 -17.09 3.92 -13.45
N ALA A 206 -17.38 3.61 -14.71
CA ALA A 206 -17.14 2.28 -15.27
C ALA A 206 -15.64 1.95 -15.39
N ASP A 207 -14.79 2.96 -15.42
CA ASP A 207 -13.33 2.82 -15.53
C ASP A 207 -12.62 2.99 -14.19
N TRP A 208 -13.35 2.99 -13.07
CA TRP A 208 -12.78 3.23 -11.73
C TRP A 208 -11.56 2.33 -11.48
N SER A 209 -11.69 1.02 -11.72
CA SER A 209 -10.62 0.04 -11.50
C SER A 209 -9.40 0.20 -12.43
N ASN A 210 -9.50 1.00 -13.48
CA ASN A 210 -8.41 1.31 -14.40
C ASN A 210 -7.60 2.55 -13.98
N LYS A 211 -8.06 3.29 -12.96
CA LYS A 211 -7.49 4.57 -12.51
C LYS A 211 -6.71 4.39 -11.20
N PHE A 212 -5.77 5.32 -10.99
CA PHE A 212 -5.14 5.48 -9.68
C PHE A 212 -6.03 6.33 -8.81
N HIS A 213 -6.20 5.90 -7.57
CA HIS A 213 -6.94 6.57 -6.51
C HIS A 213 -6.02 6.89 -5.35
N THR A 214 -6.34 7.95 -4.61
CA THR A 214 -5.59 8.36 -3.43
C THR A 214 -6.31 7.91 -2.18
N TRP A 215 -5.67 7.03 -1.42
CA TRP A 215 -6.13 6.51 -0.14
C TRP A 215 -5.43 7.27 0.96
N GLN A 216 -6.19 7.83 1.89
CA GLN A 216 -5.64 8.68 2.95
C GLN A 216 -6.17 8.27 4.31
N MET A 217 -5.28 8.27 5.30
CA MET A 217 -5.62 8.29 6.71
C MET A 217 -5.11 9.58 7.33
N ASP A 218 -5.99 10.33 7.98
CA ASP A 218 -5.64 11.40 8.91
C ASP A 218 -5.86 10.89 10.34
N TRP A 219 -4.77 10.80 11.10
CA TRP A 219 -4.75 10.25 12.44
C TRP A 219 -4.04 11.20 13.39
N ASP A 220 -4.75 11.62 14.44
CA ASP A 220 -4.21 12.43 15.52
C ASP A 220 -4.79 12.02 16.89
N GLU A 221 -4.53 12.82 17.92
CA GLU A 221 -5.00 12.57 19.28
C GLU A 221 -6.53 12.61 19.42
N GLN A 222 -7.24 13.22 18.46
CA GLN A 222 -8.69 13.42 18.50
C GLN A 222 -9.44 12.36 17.70
N SER A 223 -8.94 11.99 16.51
CA SER A 223 -9.65 11.05 15.63
C SER A 223 -8.74 10.29 14.66
N ILE A 224 -9.30 9.22 14.09
CA ILE A 224 -8.81 8.58 12.87
C ILE A 224 -9.87 8.78 11.80
N SER A 225 -9.48 9.31 10.64
CA SER A 225 -10.35 9.58 9.49
C SER A 225 -9.76 8.95 8.23
N LEU A 226 -10.55 8.17 7.50
CA LEU A 226 -10.13 7.35 6.36
C LEU A 226 -10.85 7.81 5.09
N TYR A 227 -10.12 7.99 3.99
CA TYR A 227 -10.60 8.61 2.76
C TYR A 227 -10.17 7.85 1.50
N VAL A 228 -10.96 8.04 0.45
CA VAL A 228 -10.55 7.77 -0.94
C VAL A 228 -10.90 8.99 -1.81
N ASP A 229 -9.94 9.52 -2.56
CA ASP A 229 -10.10 10.71 -3.42
C ASP A 229 -10.84 11.86 -2.71
N ASP A 230 -10.37 12.22 -1.51
CA ASP A 230 -10.96 13.25 -0.64
C ASP A 230 -12.37 12.94 -0.10
N ILE A 231 -12.95 11.78 -0.43
CA ILE A 231 -14.24 11.31 0.10
C ILE A 231 -14.00 10.59 1.42
N LEU A 232 -14.56 11.14 2.51
CA LEU A 232 -14.54 10.49 3.82
C LEU A 232 -15.33 9.17 3.79
N LEU A 233 -14.64 8.07 4.08
CA LEU A 233 -15.25 6.74 4.20
C LEU A 233 -15.58 6.41 5.65
N ASN A 234 -14.69 6.68 6.60
CA ASN A 234 -14.92 6.35 8.00
C ASN A 234 -14.20 7.35 8.91
N GLN A 235 -14.81 7.71 10.04
CA GLN A 235 -14.19 8.54 11.05
C GLN A 235 -14.56 8.04 12.44
N GLN A 236 -13.56 7.83 13.30
CA GLN A 236 -13.78 7.42 14.68
C GLN A 236 -13.05 8.36 15.65
N PRO A 237 -13.76 8.97 16.61
CA PRO A 237 -13.14 9.68 17.72
C PRO A 237 -12.28 8.76 18.59
N MET A 238 -11.05 9.18 18.90
CA MET A 238 -10.10 8.42 19.71
C MET A 238 -10.66 8.00 21.07
N LYS A 239 -11.57 8.80 21.65
CA LYS A 239 -12.24 8.48 22.93
C LYS A 239 -13.06 7.19 22.92
N PHE A 240 -13.45 6.67 21.75
CA PHE A 240 -14.21 5.42 21.63
C PHE A 240 -13.34 4.18 21.39
N LEU A 241 -12.06 4.40 21.07
CA LEU A 241 -11.14 3.38 20.56
C LEU A 241 -10.26 2.75 21.64
N TYR A 242 -10.78 2.58 22.86
CA TYR A 242 -10.09 1.79 23.89
C TYR A 242 -10.36 0.29 23.71
N ASN A 243 -9.39 -0.57 24.01
CA ASN A 243 -9.66 -2.00 24.12
C ASN A 243 -10.73 -2.24 25.18
N ARG A 244 -11.66 -3.16 24.90
CA ARG A 244 -12.69 -3.64 25.83
C ARG A 244 -12.22 -4.85 26.62
N ASP A 245 -10.96 -5.23 26.49
CA ASP A 245 -10.30 -6.28 27.28
C ASP A 245 -9.77 -5.72 28.60
N SER A 246 -9.05 -6.55 29.37
CA SER A 246 -8.49 -6.18 30.66
C SER A 246 -7.38 -5.12 30.60
N THR A 247 -6.86 -4.77 29.41
CA THR A 247 -5.83 -3.74 29.28
C THR A 247 -6.42 -2.35 29.39
N GLY A 248 -7.62 -2.12 28.83
CA GLY A 248 -8.22 -0.80 28.74
C GLY A 248 -7.36 0.24 27.99
N ILE A 249 -6.37 -0.21 27.21
CA ILE A 249 -5.45 0.66 26.45
C ILE A 249 -6.12 1.11 25.16
N ASN A 250 -5.91 2.36 24.74
CA ASN A 250 -6.18 2.77 23.37
C ASN A 250 -4.99 2.36 22.48
N PRO A 251 -5.14 1.37 21.59
CA PRO A 251 -4.02 0.84 20.83
C PRO A 251 -3.50 1.83 19.78
N PHE A 252 -4.22 2.92 19.50
CA PHE A 252 -3.82 3.96 18.56
C PHE A 252 -3.14 5.15 19.27
N GLN A 253 -2.58 4.93 20.46
CA GLN A 253 -1.68 5.87 21.16
C GLN A 253 -0.22 5.41 21.14
N GLN A 254 0.13 4.52 20.20
CA GLN A 254 1.49 3.99 19.97
C GLN A 254 1.81 4.04 18.47
N PRO A 255 3.08 3.82 18.07
CA PRO A 255 3.43 3.69 16.66
C PRO A 255 2.77 2.49 15.99
N HIS A 256 2.37 2.69 14.74
CA HIS A 256 1.87 1.66 13.84
C HIS A 256 2.80 1.50 12.63
N TYR A 257 2.97 0.27 12.17
CA TYR A 257 3.67 -0.04 10.92
C TYR A 257 2.67 -0.31 9.79
N ILE A 258 3.08 -0.08 8.55
CA ILE A 258 2.25 -0.25 7.35
C ILE A 258 2.37 -1.68 6.83
N LEU A 259 1.29 -2.21 6.27
CA LEU A 259 1.24 -3.40 5.45
C LEU A 259 0.56 -3.11 4.11
N LEU A 260 1.07 -3.71 3.04
CA LEU A 260 0.51 -3.69 1.70
C LEU A 260 0.46 -5.13 1.20
N ASN A 261 -0.71 -5.62 0.81
CA ASN A 261 -0.86 -6.96 0.27
C ASN A 261 -1.98 -7.06 -0.76
N LEU A 262 -1.93 -8.13 -1.54
CA LEU A 262 -3.01 -8.58 -2.41
C LEU A 262 -3.39 -10.01 -2.02
N ALA A 263 -4.38 -10.16 -1.15
CA ALA A 263 -4.95 -11.45 -0.79
C ALA A 263 -5.86 -11.97 -1.92
N ILE A 264 -6.12 -13.28 -1.91
CA ILE A 264 -6.98 -13.99 -2.84
C ILE A 264 -7.92 -14.90 -2.04
N GLY A 265 -9.22 -14.68 -2.19
CA GLY A 265 -10.27 -15.42 -1.50
C GLY A 265 -10.19 -15.31 0.01
N GLY A 266 -10.14 -16.45 0.69
CA GLY A 266 -10.22 -16.51 2.15
C GLY A 266 -11.62 -16.22 2.69
N ASP A 267 -11.69 -15.98 4.00
CA ASP A 267 -12.94 -15.86 4.74
C ASP A 267 -13.86 -14.75 4.19
N ASN A 268 -13.29 -13.67 3.63
CA ASN A 268 -14.03 -12.52 3.10
C ASN A 268 -13.91 -12.31 1.59
N GLY A 269 -12.74 -12.58 0.98
CA GLY A 269 -12.39 -12.15 -0.39
C GLY A 269 -13.32 -12.66 -1.49
N GLY A 270 -13.98 -13.80 -1.27
CA GLY A 270 -14.89 -14.43 -2.24
C GLY A 270 -14.19 -15.43 -3.16
N ASP A 271 -14.90 -15.90 -4.18
CA ASP A 271 -14.39 -16.91 -5.10
C ASP A 271 -13.59 -16.27 -6.26
N PRO A 272 -12.30 -16.63 -6.47
CA PRO A 272 -11.51 -16.15 -7.60
C PRO A 272 -11.72 -16.97 -8.88
N GLY A 273 -12.63 -17.96 -8.91
CA GLY A 273 -12.78 -18.91 -10.01
C GLY A 273 -13.02 -18.28 -11.39
N SER A 274 -13.68 -17.11 -11.45
CA SER A 274 -13.92 -16.35 -12.68
C SER A 274 -12.89 -15.24 -12.95
N THR A 275 -11.85 -15.13 -12.13
CA THR A 275 -10.84 -14.08 -12.24
C THR A 275 -9.64 -14.57 -13.06
N ASP A 276 -9.29 -13.79 -14.08
CA ASP A 276 -8.10 -14.02 -14.87
C ASP A 276 -6.84 -13.57 -14.11
N PHE A 277 -5.79 -14.38 -14.24
CA PHE A 277 -4.47 -14.14 -13.64
C PHE A 277 -3.39 -14.12 -14.73
N PRO A 278 -2.32 -13.32 -14.57
CA PRO A 278 -1.97 -12.54 -13.39
C PRO A 278 -2.86 -11.31 -13.16
N ASN A 279 -2.94 -10.87 -11.91
CA ASN A 279 -3.67 -9.66 -11.54
C ASN A 279 -2.82 -8.77 -10.64
N ARG A 280 -2.91 -7.45 -10.79
CA ARG A 280 -1.94 -6.50 -10.21
C ARG A 280 -2.62 -5.51 -9.29
N TYR A 281 -1.94 -5.25 -8.18
CA TYR A 281 -2.12 -4.08 -7.33
C TYR A 281 -0.93 -3.17 -7.55
N GLU A 282 -1.17 -1.99 -8.12
CA GLU A 282 -0.13 -1.07 -8.58
C GLU A 282 -0.14 0.18 -7.70
N ILE A 283 1.00 0.48 -7.08
CA ILE A 283 1.12 1.55 -6.10
C ILE A 283 2.21 2.51 -6.58
N ASP A 284 1.83 3.75 -6.81
CA ASP A 284 2.71 4.83 -7.29
C ASP A 284 3.61 5.33 -6.16
N TYR A 285 3.01 5.60 -4.99
CA TYR A 285 3.78 5.98 -3.80
C TYR A 285 3.05 5.63 -2.50
N VAL A 286 3.83 5.59 -1.42
CA VAL A 286 3.34 5.71 -0.05
C VAL A 286 4.10 6.84 0.64
N ARG A 287 3.37 7.76 1.27
CA ARG A 287 3.91 8.95 1.94
C ARG A 287 3.31 9.10 3.33
N VAL A 288 4.14 9.53 4.28
CA VAL A 288 3.72 9.85 5.65
C VAL A 288 4.13 11.28 5.96
N TYR A 289 3.17 12.04 6.48
CA TYR A 289 3.34 13.43 6.90
C TYR A 289 2.99 13.60 8.38
N GLN A 290 3.65 14.50 9.08
CA GLN A 290 3.34 14.86 10.47
C GLN A 290 3.37 16.38 10.68
N LYS A 291 2.61 16.87 11.66
CA LYS A 291 2.62 18.27 12.10
C LYS A 291 3.81 18.54 13.02
#